data_AF-A0A154M934-F1
#
_entry.id   AF-A0A154M934-F1
#
_cell.length_a   1.000
_cell.length_b   1.000
_cell.length_c   1.000
_cell.angle_alpha   90.00
_cell.angle_beta   90.00
_cell.angle_gamma   90.00
#
_symmetry.space_group_name_H-M   'P 1'
#
loop_
_entity.id
_entity.type
_entity.pdbx_description
1 polymer ?
#
loop_
_entity_poly.entity_id
_entity_poly.type
_entity_poly.pdbx_seq_one_letter_code
_entity_poly.pdbx_strand_id
1 'polypeptide(L)'
;MTAAPARKLRRYQEMRDFARTGEPAGGDTARPGGHRFVVQRHRARRLHYDFRLELDGVLVSWAVPKGPTLDPKARRLAVHVEDHPIEYADFEGVIPRGEYGGGDVIVWDRGVWHPVEDDPARAIQDGTLHFDLDGEKLAGRFVLVRSGRGGDKEQWFLLHKRDDHARDGWNAEDHPRSVKSGRTNDEVAAAPDALWHGDRPAAEAEVAVSATWEAATPDELAALDGLGPKGRWSVAGRELTLTNLDKVLFPAADGGRPVTKRDLVRYYVTVGPAMLPYLADRPLNTHRFPQGVTEPGFWQKEVPSHAPDWLNTWHNERATKGESQRYVVADSLASLAWLANYGALELHAWTSRGDDVDHPTWVLFDIDPGPATSFEEVLELARLHRTALDHLGLIGRPKVTGQRGIQVWVPITPRSTFEQTREWAETVSKTIGRVLPDLISWAWSKDKRDGRARLDYTQNALNKTLVAPYSVRPRRGAPVSVPLDWKELDDPELTSARWTIRDVPGRLAERGDPFAGLLGVEQELPGW
;
A
#
# COMPACT_ATOMS: atom_id res chain seq x y z
N MET A 1 -34.69 21.68 -7.81
CA MET A 1 -34.48 21.79 -6.34
C MET A 1 -34.29 20.38 -5.80
N THR A 2 -33.04 19.93 -5.68
CA THR A 2 -32.68 18.63 -5.13
C THR A 2 -33.04 18.59 -3.65
N ALA A 3 -33.70 17.52 -3.20
CA ALA A 3 -33.96 17.30 -1.78
C ALA A 3 -32.62 17.02 -1.07
N ALA A 4 -32.38 17.67 0.08
CA ALA A 4 -31.16 17.47 0.86
C ALA A 4 -30.94 15.97 1.20
N PRO A 5 -29.70 15.46 1.20
CA PRO A 5 -29.36 14.04 1.43
C PRO A 5 -30.03 13.46 2.69
N ALA A 6 -30.08 14.23 3.77
CA ALA A 6 -30.75 13.86 5.03
C ALA A 6 -32.24 13.52 4.87
N ARG A 7 -32.94 14.06 3.86
CA ARG A 7 -34.35 13.70 3.59
C ARG A 7 -34.48 12.37 2.85
N LYS A 8 -33.51 12.02 1.99
CA LYS A 8 -33.51 10.76 1.22
C LYS A 8 -33.20 9.54 2.09
N LEU A 9 -32.36 9.70 3.12
CA LEU A 9 -31.97 8.60 4.03
C LEU A 9 -32.97 8.28 5.15
N ARG A 10 -34.05 9.05 5.33
CA ARG A 10 -34.99 8.84 6.46
C ARG A 10 -35.53 7.41 6.54
N ARG A 11 -36.02 6.90 5.41
CA ARG A 11 -36.55 5.53 5.35
C ARG A 11 -35.47 4.50 5.68
N TYR A 12 -34.23 4.74 5.26
CA TYR A 12 -33.12 3.87 5.62
C TYR A 12 -32.91 3.85 7.13
N GLN A 13 -32.78 5.03 7.73
CA GLN A 13 -32.51 5.22 9.16
C GLN A 13 -33.64 4.68 10.06
N GLU A 14 -34.91 4.85 9.67
CA GLU A 14 -36.07 4.34 10.42
C GLU A 14 -36.16 2.81 10.45
N MET A 15 -35.53 2.13 9.49
CA MET A 15 -35.62 0.67 9.35
C MET A 15 -34.48 -0.08 10.06
N ARG A 16 -33.50 0.61 10.66
CA ARG A 16 -32.33 0.01 11.33
C ARG A 16 -32.24 0.44 12.79
N ASP A 17 -31.75 -0.48 13.61
CA ASP A 17 -31.26 -0.20 14.95
C ASP A 17 -29.73 -0.19 14.94
N PHE A 18 -29.12 0.99 14.79
CA PHE A 18 -27.66 1.17 14.71
C PHE A 18 -26.91 0.84 16.00
N ALA A 19 -27.62 0.61 17.13
CA ALA A 19 -26.99 0.05 18.32
C ALA A 19 -26.77 -1.48 18.20
N ARG A 20 -27.39 -2.12 17.20
CA ARG A 20 -27.38 -3.57 17.02
C ARG A 20 -26.75 -4.01 15.71
N THR A 21 -26.86 -3.21 14.65
CA THR A 21 -26.22 -3.47 13.36
C THR A 21 -24.92 -2.68 13.19
N GLY A 22 -23.92 -3.24 12.51
CA GLY A 22 -22.68 -2.54 12.15
C GLY A 22 -22.81 -1.65 10.90
N GLU A 23 -24.03 -1.47 10.40
CA GLU A 23 -24.31 -0.64 9.22
C GLU A 23 -24.16 0.86 9.55
N PRO A 24 -23.62 1.68 8.63
CA PRO A 24 -23.46 3.12 8.86
C PRO A 24 -24.79 3.89 8.80
N ALA A 25 -25.02 4.82 9.73
CA ALA A 25 -26.24 5.65 9.77
C ALA A 25 -26.27 6.79 8.72
N GLY A 26 -25.13 7.13 8.13
CA GLY A 26 -24.91 8.26 7.21
C GLY A 26 -24.61 9.58 7.94
N GLY A 27 -23.54 10.28 7.53
CA GLY A 27 -23.11 11.57 8.09
C GLY A 27 -23.34 12.78 7.16
N ASP A 28 -23.20 14.00 7.70
CA ASP A 28 -23.32 15.27 6.96
C ASP A 28 -22.16 15.54 5.98
N THR A 29 -21.25 14.58 5.78
CA THR A 29 -20.00 14.72 5.01
C THR A 29 -20.11 14.34 3.54
N ALA A 30 -21.31 14.07 3.02
CA ALA A 30 -21.50 13.74 1.61
C ALA A 30 -21.05 14.90 0.71
N ARG A 31 -19.86 14.78 0.11
CA ARG A 31 -19.40 15.67 -0.95
C ARG A 31 -20.23 15.36 -2.21
N PRO A 32 -20.88 16.36 -2.84
CA PRO A 32 -21.54 16.14 -4.12
C PRO A 32 -20.51 15.75 -5.20
N GLY A 33 -20.79 14.72 -6.00
CA GLY A 33 -20.11 14.48 -7.28
C GLY A 33 -19.33 13.16 -7.44
N GLY A 34 -19.46 12.18 -6.54
CA GLY A 34 -18.91 10.85 -6.81
C GLY A 34 -19.79 10.08 -7.80
N HIS A 35 -19.19 9.54 -8.85
CA HIS A 35 -19.83 8.61 -9.77
C HIS A 35 -19.49 7.16 -9.38
N ARG A 36 -19.57 6.83 -8.09
CA ARG A 36 -19.21 5.48 -7.61
C ARG A 36 -20.36 4.51 -7.83
N PHE A 37 -20.04 3.27 -8.16
CA PHE A 37 -21.00 2.17 -8.01
C PHE A 37 -20.42 1.09 -7.11
N VAL A 38 -21.33 0.35 -6.50
CA VAL A 38 -21.00 -0.82 -5.70
C VAL A 38 -22.04 -1.90 -5.92
N VAL A 39 -21.59 -3.15 -5.89
CA VAL A 39 -22.46 -4.32 -5.85
C VAL A 39 -22.10 -5.13 -4.63
N GLN A 40 -23.05 -5.31 -3.72
CA GLN A 40 -22.85 -6.13 -2.53
C GLN A 40 -23.53 -7.48 -2.71
N ARG A 41 -22.81 -8.57 -2.46
CA ARG A 41 -23.39 -9.92 -2.44
C ARG A 41 -23.89 -10.22 -1.04
N HIS A 42 -25.19 -10.39 -0.92
CA HIS A 42 -25.88 -10.45 0.35
C HIS A 42 -26.65 -11.77 0.52
N ARG A 43 -26.23 -12.61 1.47
CA ARG A 43 -26.98 -13.82 1.88
C ARG A 43 -27.87 -13.53 3.08
N ALA A 44 -28.98 -12.84 2.80
CA ALA A 44 -30.08 -12.69 3.75
C ALA A 44 -30.93 -13.98 3.78
N ARG A 45 -32.27 -13.85 3.86
CA ARG A 45 -33.19 -15.00 3.68
C ARG A 45 -32.99 -15.74 2.36
N ARG A 46 -32.54 -15.02 1.33
CA ARG A 46 -32.13 -15.54 0.02
C ARG A 46 -30.93 -14.75 -0.45
N LEU A 47 -30.05 -15.40 -1.20
CA LEU A 47 -28.96 -14.72 -1.90
C LEU A 47 -29.55 -13.70 -2.89
N HIS A 48 -29.01 -12.49 -2.85
CA HIS A 48 -29.22 -11.45 -3.84
C HIS A 48 -27.99 -10.55 -3.91
N TYR A 49 -27.96 -9.67 -4.91
CA TYR A 49 -26.90 -8.71 -5.11
C TYR A 49 -27.48 -7.32 -5.08
N ASP A 50 -27.09 -6.50 -4.12
CA ASP A 50 -27.52 -5.11 -4.02
C ASP A 50 -26.66 -4.27 -4.95
N PHE A 51 -27.22 -3.87 -6.10
CA PHE A 51 -26.61 -2.99 -7.09
C PHE A 51 -26.92 -1.54 -6.74
N ARG A 52 -25.90 -0.69 -6.61
CA ARG A 52 -26.07 0.68 -6.11
C ARG A 52 -25.25 1.68 -6.91
N LEU A 53 -25.86 2.82 -7.18
CA LEU A 53 -25.22 3.96 -7.86
C LEU A 53 -25.21 5.16 -6.92
N GLU A 54 -24.04 5.78 -6.74
CA GLU A 54 -23.93 7.08 -6.08
C GLU A 54 -24.57 8.15 -6.96
N LEU A 55 -25.61 8.80 -6.42
CA LEU A 55 -26.32 9.88 -7.08
C LEU A 55 -26.93 10.82 -6.04
N ASP A 56 -26.75 12.14 -6.22
CA ASP A 56 -27.26 13.17 -5.31
C ASP A 56 -26.90 12.93 -3.82
N GLY A 57 -25.69 12.42 -3.55
CA GLY A 57 -25.19 12.20 -2.19
C GLY A 57 -25.78 11.00 -1.45
N VAL A 58 -26.46 10.08 -2.16
CA VAL A 58 -26.91 8.78 -1.64
C VAL A 58 -26.60 7.66 -2.61
N LEU A 59 -26.68 6.41 -2.14
CA LEU A 59 -26.63 5.21 -2.97
C LEU A 59 -28.05 4.81 -3.37
N VAL A 60 -28.44 5.13 -4.61
CA VAL A 60 -29.71 4.66 -5.20
C VAL A 60 -29.57 3.19 -5.52
N SER A 61 -30.52 2.37 -5.05
CA SER A 61 -30.25 0.95 -4.80
C SER A 61 -31.31 0.00 -5.35
N TRP A 62 -30.85 -1.12 -5.92
CA TRP A 62 -31.69 -2.21 -6.41
C TRP A 62 -31.17 -3.58 -5.95
N ALA A 63 -32.06 -4.40 -5.41
CA ALA A 63 -31.78 -5.81 -5.14
C ALA A 63 -31.94 -6.64 -6.42
N VAL A 64 -30.89 -7.34 -6.84
CA VAL A 64 -30.82 -8.17 -8.06
C VAL A 64 -30.68 -9.65 -7.66
N PRO A 65 -31.78 -10.44 -7.60
CA PRO A 65 -31.75 -11.79 -7.00
C PRO A 65 -30.79 -12.77 -7.68
N LYS A 66 -30.65 -12.68 -9.01
CA LYS A 66 -29.75 -13.53 -9.79
C LYS A 66 -28.41 -12.87 -10.13
N GLY A 67 -28.09 -11.76 -9.46
CA GLY A 67 -26.92 -10.93 -9.73
C GLY A 67 -26.99 -10.14 -11.04
N PRO A 68 -26.19 -9.07 -11.19
CA PRO A 68 -25.87 -8.48 -12.48
C PRO A 68 -25.27 -9.52 -13.43
N THR A 69 -25.12 -9.18 -14.71
CA THR A 69 -24.59 -10.13 -15.70
C THR A 69 -23.92 -9.41 -16.85
N LEU A 70 -22.87 -10.01 -17.42
CA LEU A 70 -22.29 -9.57 -18.69
C LEU A 70 -22.91 -10.29 -19.90
N ASP A 71 -23.86 -11.21 -19.70
CA ASP A 71 -24.57 -11.88 -20.79
C ASP A 71 -25.67 -10.95 -21.34
N PRO A 72 -25.54 -10.44 -22.59
CA PRO A 72 -26.50 -9.52 -23.17
C PRO A 72 -27.86 -10.16 -23.49
N LYS A 73 -27.97 -11.50 -23.45
CA LYS A 73 -29.23 -12.23 -23.64
C LYS A 73 -30.03 -12.35 -22.34
N ALA A 74 -29.38 -12.13 -21.20
CA ALA A 74 -30.00 -12.28 -19.89
C ALA A 74 -30.69 -10.98 -19.43
N ARG A 75 -31.91 -11.11 -18.92
CA ARG A 75 -32.67 -10.01 -18.30
C ARG A 75 -32.70 -10.23 -16.79
N ARG A 76 -32.04 -9.36 -16.03
CA ARG A 76 -31.95 -9.52 -14.56
C ARG A 76 -33.01 -8.64 -13.91
N LEU A 77 -33.91 -9.26 -13.14
CA LEU A 77 -34.85 -8.52 -12.30
C LEU A 77 -34.05 -7.71 -11.27
N ALA A 78 -34.35 -6.43 -11.17
CA ALA A 78 -33.82 -5.48 -10.21
C ALA A 78 -35.01 -4.89 -9.44
N VAL A 79 -35.04 -5.05 -8.12
CA VAL A 79 -36.12 -4.52 -7.29
C VAL A 79 -35.61 -3.28 -6.61
N HIS A 80 -36.23 -2.13 -6.87
CA HIS A 80 -35.82 -0.88 -6.24
C HIS A 80 -36.07 -0.96 -4.72
N VAL A 81 -35.04 -0.64 -3.93
CA VAL A 81 -35.09 -0.62 -2.46
C VAL A 81 -34.80 0.80 -1.97
N GLU A 82 -34.86 1.02 -0.65
CA GLU A 82 -34.51 2.32 -0.09
C GLU A 82 -33.07 2.75 -0.41
N ASP A 83 -32.84 4.06 -0.54
CA ASP A 83 -31.51 4.63 -0.73
C ASP A 83 -30.63 4.35 0.50
N HIS A 84 -29.32 4.19 0.29
CA HIS A 84 -28.37 3.93 1.38
C HIS A 84 -27.36 5.08 1.51
N PRO A 85 -26.75 5.28 2.69
CA PRO A 85 -25.69 6.26 2.85
C PRO A 85 -24.46 5.88 2.02
N ILE A 86 -23.66 6.87 1.60
CA ILE A 86 -22.47 6.65 0.77
C ILE A 86 -21.46 5.73 1.45
N GLU A 87 -21.32 5.87 2.77
CA GLU A 87 -20.46 5.05 3.62
C GLU A 87 -20.84 3.56 3.58
N TYR A 88 -22.09 3.24 3.23
CA TYR A 88 -22.55 1.86 3.08
C TYR A 88 -21.86 1.13 1.93
N ALA A 89 -21.28 1.85 0.96
CA ALA A 89 -20.57 1.24 -0.16
C ALA A 89 -19.38 0.39 0.30
N ASP A 90 -18.78 0.74 1.43
CA ASP A 90 -17.65 0.00 1.99
C ASP A 90 -18.07 -1.07 3.01
N PHE A 91 -19.37 -1.25 3.28
CA PHE A 91 -19.83 -2.22 4.27
C PHE A 91 -19.66 -3.68 3.80
N GLU A 92 -18.99 -4.46 4.62
CA GLU A 92 -18.82 -5.92 4.52
C GLU A 92 -18.82 -6.49 5.94
N GLY A 93 -19.62 -7.53 6.20
CA GLY A 93 -19.82 -8.04 7.55
C GLY A 93 -21.07 -8.91 7.69
N VAL A 94 -21.47 -9.16 8.95
CA VAL A 94 -22.67 -9.93 9.29
C VAL A 94 -23.69 -9.02 9.97
N ILE A 95 -24.85 -8.84 9.33
CA ILE A 95 -26.02 -8.17 9.91
C ILE A 95 -26.73 -9.18 10.82
N PRO A 96 -26.95 -8.88 12.11
CA PRO A 96 -27.51 -9.85 13.06
C PRO A 96 -28.86 -10.43 12.62
N ARG A 97 -29.10 -11.70 12.97
CA ARG A 97 -30.39 -12.35 12.71
C ARG A 97 -31.51 -11.63 13.47
N GLY A 98 -32.59 -11.33 12.76
CA GLY A 98 -33.75 -10.62 13.31
C GLY A 98 -33.76 -9.12 12.95
N GLU A 99 -32.61 -8.56 12.59
CA GLU A 99 -32.53 -7.21 12.02
C GLU A 99 -33.02 -7.20 10.57
N TYR A 100 -33.44 -6.02 10.11
CA TYR A 100 -33.82 -5.82 8.71
C TYR A 100 -32.59 -6.05 7.82
N GLY A 101 -32.70 -6.98 6.87
CA GLY A 101 -31.54 -7.39 6.07
C GLY A 101 -30.57 -8.34 6.77
N GLY A 102 -30.95 -9.00 7.89
CA GLY A 102 -30.06 -9.95 8.57
C GLY A 102 -29.49 -11.04 7.64
N GLY A 103 -28.16 -11.20 7.68
CA GLY A 103 -27.39 -12.00 6.73
C GLY A 103 -25.93 -11.58 6.65
N ASP A 104 -25.12 -12.30 5.87
CA ASP A 104 -23.75 -11.92 5.58
C ASP A 104 -23.66 -11.14 4.26
N VAL A 105 -22.82 -10.10 4.25
CA VAL A 105 -22.66 -9.14 3.15
C VAL A 105 -21.19 -9.03 2.80
N ILE A 106 -20.86 -9.09 1.52
CA ILE A 106 -19.52 -8.76 1.00
C ILE A 106 -19.60 -7.70 -0.10
N VAL A 107 -18.54 -6.91 -0.27
CA VAL A 107 -18.39 -6.00 -1.42
C VAL A 107 -17.99 -6.82 -2.64
N TRP A 108 -18.96 -7.24 -3.43
CA TRP A 108 -18.77 -8.17 -4.55
C TRP A 108 -18.18 -7.49 -5.79
N ASP A 109 -18.49 -6.23 -6.05
CA ASP A 109 -17.86 -5.42 -7.09
C ASP A 109 -17.93 -3.94 -6.70
N ARG A 110 -17.03 -3.11 -7.26
CA ARG A 110 -17.02 -1.66 -7.07
C ARG A 110 -16.30 -0.99 -8.23
N GLY A 111 -16.60 0.28 -8.47
CA GLY A 111 -15.94 1.05 -9.51
C GLY A 111 -16.60 2.39 -9.74
N VAL A 112 -16.47 2.90 -10.97
CA VAL A 112 -17.08 4.15 -11.44
C VAL A 112 -18.18 3.83 -12.44
N TRP A 113 -19.27 4.62 -12.44
CA TRP A 113 -20.33 4.53 -13.43
C TRP A 113 -20.47 5.84 -14.20
N HIS A 114 -20.73 5.75 -15.49
CA HIS A 114 -20.85 6.92 -16.36
C HIS A 114 -22.29 7.02 -16.87
N PRO A 115 -23.11 7.97 -16.38
CA PRO A 115 -24.45 8.17 -16.92
C PRO A 115 -24.37 8.59 -18.39
N VAL A 116 -25.25 8.05 -19.22
CA VAL A 116 -25.42 8.50 -20.61
C VAL A 116 -26.32 9.74 -20.67
N GLU A 117 -27.33 9.82 -19.80
CA GLU A 117 -28.22 10.96 -19.71
C GLU A 117 -27.63 12.10 -18.84
N ASP A 118 -27.80 13.36 -19.25
CA ASP A 118 -27.32 14.55 -18.50
C ASP A 118 -27.95 14.70 -17.10
N ASP A 119 -29.21 14.25 -16.95
CA ASP A 119 -29.93 14.22 -15.68
C ASP A 119 -30.31 12.76 -15.33
N PRO A 120 -29.39 11.99 -14.73
CA PRO A 120 -29.64 10.60 -14.39
C PRO A 120 -30.73 10.45 -13.33
N ALA A 121 -30.92 11.44 -12.44
CA ALA A 121 -31.99 11.41 -11.46
C ALA A 121 -33.36 11.47 -12.14
N ARG A 122 -33.49 12.29 -13.18
CA ARG A 122 -34.69 12.33 -14.02
C ARG A 122 -34.88 11.06 -14.83
N ALA A 123 -33.81 10.50 -15.40
CA ALA A 123 -33.85 9.24 -16.14
C ALA A 123 -34.42 8.08 -15.29
N ILE A 124 -33.99 7.97 -14.03
CA ILE A 124 -34.54 7.01 -13.06
C ILE A 124 -36.03 7.29 -12.79
N GLN A 125 -36.43 8.55 -12.62
CA GLN A 125 -37.85 8.89 -12.44
C GLN A 125 -38.70 8.53 -13.66
N ASP A 126 -38.18 8.74 -14.86
CA ASP A 126 -38.87 8.43 -16.11
C ASP A 126 -38.91 6.92 -16.39
N GLY A 127 -37.99 6.15 -15.79
CA GLY A 127 -38.04 4.69 -15.73
C GLY A 127 -37.06 4.00 -16.67
N THR A 128 -36.10 4.73 -17.24
CA THR A 128 -35.03 4.19 -18.08
C THR A 128 -33.76 4.96 -17.81
N LEU A 129 -32.68 4.28 -17.45
CA LEU A 129 -31.35 4.86 -17.25
C LEU A 129 -30.32 4.05 -18.04
N HIS A 130 -29.53 4.71 -18.89
CA HIS A 130 -28.38 4.10 -19.57
C HIS A 130 -27.09 4.58 -18.93
N PHE A 131 -26.14 3.67 -18.76
CA PHE A 131 -24.87 3.99 -18.15
C PHE A 131 -23.81 2.98 -18.54
N ASP A 132 -22.56 3.40 -18.51
CA ASP A 132 -21.41 2.51 -18.61
C ASP A 132 -20.85 2.24 -17.21
N LEU A 133 -20.31 1.05 -16.97
CA LEU A 133 -19.63 0.68 -15.73
C LEU A 133 -18.15 0.43 -16.01
N ASP A 134 -17.30 0.91 -15.10
CA ASP A 134 -15.87 0.61 -15.02
C ASP A 134 -15.57 0.06 -13.62
N GLY A 135 -15.76 -1.24 -13.44
CA GLY A 135 -15.46 -1.94 -12.19
C GLY A 135 -14.61 -3.18 -12.37
N GLU A 136 -14.30 -3.81 -11.23
CA GLU A 136 -13.39 -4.97 -11.15
C GLU A 136 -14.00 -6.23 -11.81
N LYS A 137 -15.33 -6.40 -11.73
CA LYS A 137 -16.03 -7.54 -12.35
C LYS A 137 -16.97 -7.14 -13.47
N LEU A 138 -17.68 -6.04 -13.30
CA LEU A 138 -18.61 -5.51 -14.30
C LEU A 138 -17.94 -4.36 -15.04
N ALA A 139 -17.89 -4.49 -16.37
CA ALA A 139 -17.46 -3.44 -17.26
C ALA A 139 -18.37 -3.42 -18.50
N GLY A 140 -18.55 -2.26 -19.12
CA GLY A 140 -19.37 -2.10 -20.32
C GLY A 140 -20.70 -1.39 -20.07
N ARG A 141 -21.59 -1.44 -21.07
CA ARG A 141 -22.81 -0.65 -21.15
C ARG A 141 -24.01 -1.37 -20.58
N PHE A 142 -24.68 -0.74 -19.64
CA PHE A 142 -25.86 -1.25 -18.97
C PHE A 142 -27.08 -0.36 -19.19
N VAL A 143 -28.25 -0.93 -18.92
CA VAL A 143 -29.51 -0.20 -18.84
C VAL A 143 -30.36 -0.73 -17.68
N LEU A 144 -30.94 0.19 -16.92
CA LEU A 144 -32.02 -0.07 -15.97
C LEU A 144 -33.34 0.37 -16.59
N VAL A 145 -34.31 -0.54 -16.69
CA VAL A 145 -35.63 -0.26 -17.27
C VAL A 145 -36.75 -0.70 -16.31
N ARG A 146 -37.66 0.19 -15.97
CA ARG A 146 -38.84 -0.10 -15.15
C ARG A 146 -39.97 -0.69 -16.00
N SER A 147 -40.51 -1.85 -15.60
CA SER A 147 -41.68 -2.43 -16.26
C SER A 147 -42.99 -1.97 -15.61
N GLY A 148 -43.63 -0.97 -16.20
CA GLY A 148 -45.00 -0.54 -15.87
C GLY A 148 -45.17 0.30 -14.59
N ARG A 149 -46.19 1.17 -14.59
CA ARG A 149 -46.65 1.94 -13.43
C ARG A 149 -47.92 1.29 -12.88
N GLY A 150 -47.85 0.36 -11.92
CA GLY A 150 -49.09 -0.27 -11.43
C GLY A 150 -49.01 -1.47 -10.48
N GLY A 151 -48.17 -1.42 -9.44
CA GLY A 151 -48.22 -2.39 -8.34
C GLY A 151 -47.32 -1.97 -7.16
N ASP A 152 -47.56 -2.51 -5.97
CA ASP A 152 -46.93 -2.15 -4.67
C ASP A 152 -45.38 -2.24 -4.64
N LYS A 153 -44.72 -2.71 -5.70
CA LYS A 153 -43.26 -2.70 -5.86
C LYS A 153 -42.88 -2.37 -7.31
N GLU A 154 -42.15 -1.27 -7.50
CA GLU A 154 -41.58 -0.91 -8.80
C GLU A 154 -40.59 -1.99 -9.26
N GLN A 155 -40.94 -2.73 -10.31
CA GLN A 155 -40.08 -3.76 -10.88
C GLN A 155 -39.19 -3.16 -11.98
N TRP A 156 -37.89 -3.27 -11.78
CA TRP A 156 -36.87 -2.86 -12.74
C TRP A 156 -36.19 -4.08 -13.35
N PHE A 157 -35.55 -3.88 -14.50
CA PHE A 157 -34.67 -4.83 -15.13
C PHE A 157 -33.31 -4.20 -15.38
N LEU A 158 -32.25 -4.86 -14.93
CA LEU A 158 -30.88 -4.57 -15.28
C LEU A 158 -30.49 -5.45 -16.48
N LEU A 159 -30.03 -4.82 -17.55
CA LEU A 159 -29.58 -5.50 -18.76
C LEU A 159 -28.20 -5.00 -19.16
N HIS A 160 -27.34 -5.91 -19.58
CA HIS A 160 -26.11 -5.58 -20.27
C HIS A 160 -26.39 -5.44 -21.77
N LYS A 161 -25.85 -4.40 -22.41
CA LYS A 161 -25.91 -4.24 -23.86
C LYS A 161 -24.86 -5.13 -24.50
N ARG A 162 -25.00 -5.35 -25.81
CA ARG A 162 -23.97 -6.05 -26.57
C ARG A 162 -22.88 -5.04 -26.95
N ASP A 163 -21.72 -5.20 -26.33
CA ASP A 163 -20.50 -4.42 -26.53
C ASP A 163 -19.26 -5.33 -26.41
N ASP A 164 -18.07 -4.73 -26.27
CA ASP A 164 -16.79 -5.44 -26.19
C ASP A 164 -16.60 -6.22 -24.88
N HIS A 165 -17.42 -5.97 -23.85
CA HIS A 165 -17.39 -6.66 -22.56
C HIS A 165 -18.42 -7.78 -22.45
N ALA A 166 -19.26 -7.96 -23.48
CA ALA A 166 -20.32 -8.97 -23.47
C ALA A 166 -19.76 -10.41 -23.40
N ARG A 167 -20.27 -11.19 -22.45
CA ARG A 167 -19.86 -12.59 -22.23
C ARG A 167 -21.10 -13.49 -22.18
N ASP A 168 -21.28 -14.30 -23.22
CA ASP A 168 -22.36 -15.30 -23.28
C ASP A 168 -22.28 -16.27 -22.09
N GLY A 169 -23.39 -16.52 -21.41
CA GLY A 169 -23.47 -17.46 -20.29
C GLY A 169 -22.87 -16.96 -18.96
N TRP A 170 -22.45 -15.71 -18.87
CA TRP A 170 -21.80 -15.16 -17.67
C TRP A 170 -22.73 -15.20 -16.44
N ASN A 171 -22.21 -15.67 -15.30
CA ASN A 171 -22.94 -15.82 -14.05
C ASN A 171 -22.20 -15.19 -12.86
N ALA A 172 -22.91 -14.40 -12.05
CA ALA A 172 -22.34 -13.71 -10.89
C ALA A 172 -21.81 -14.68 -9.82
N GLU A 173 -22.41 -15.87 -9.73
CA GLU A 173 -22.00 -16.89 -8.75
C GLU A 173 -20.62 -17.49 -9.02
N ASP A 174 -20.12 -17.41 -10.27
CA ASP A 174 -18.77 -17.87 -10.63
C ASP A 174 -17.67 -16.96 -10.05
N HIS A 175 -18.06 -15.82 -9.46
CA HIS A 175 -17.16 -14.81 -8.90
C HIS A 175 -17.46 -14.54 -7.41
N PRO A 176 -17.40 -15.53 -6.50
CA PRO A 176 -17.97 -15.43 -5.15
C PRO A 176 -17.17 -14.58 -4.13
N ARG A 177 -15.99 -14.07 -4.51
CA ARG A 177 -15.07 -13.34 -3.62
C ARG A 177 -15.31 -11.84 -3.62
N SER A 178 -15.05 -11.19 -2.48
CA SER A 178 -15.06 -9.75 -2.32
C SER A 178 -13.91 -9.11 -3.10
N VAL A 179 -14.18 -7.99 -3.77
CA VAL A 179 -13.12 -7.16 -4.38
C VAL A 179 -12.45 -6.25 -3.35
N LYS A 180 -13.03 -6.14 -2.15
CA LYS A 180 -12.47 -5.36 -1.04
C LYS A 180 -11.52 -6.22 -0.18
N SER A 181 -11.97 -7.41 0.23
CA SER A 181 -11.24 -8.25 1.20
C SER A 181 -10.66 -9.53 0.61
N GLY A 182 -11.05 -9.92 -0.61
CA GLY A 182 -10.77 -11.24 -1.17
C GLY A 182 -11.58 -12.40 -0.54
N ARG A 183 -12.36 -12.13 0.52
CA ARG A 183 -13.13 -13.13 1.25
C ARG A 183 -14.44 -13.47 0.55
N THR A 184 -14.88 -14.71 0.74
CA THR A 184 -16.22 -15.19 0.43
C THR A 184 -17.16 -14.87 1.59
N ASN A 185 -18.46 -14.89 1.30
CA ASN A 185 -19.49 -14.79 2.33
C ASN A 185 -19.34 -15.86 3.44
N ASP A 186 -18.87 -17.08 3.13
CA ASP A 186 -18.63 -18.13 4.13
C ASP A 186 -17.50 -17.76 5.09
N GLU A 187 -16.41 -17.22 4.54
CA GLU A 187 -15.28 -16.74 5.33
C GLU A 187 -15.71 -15.55 6.21
N VAL A 188 -16.55 -14.63 5.70
CA VAL A 188 -17.10 -13.51 6.49
C VAL A 188 -18.04 -14.00 7.60
N ALA A 189 -18.93 -14.95 7.31
CA ALA A 189 -19.83 -15.52 8.31
C ALA A 189 -19.09 -16.31 9.41
N ALA A 190 -17.97 -16.96 9.09
CA ALA A 190 -17.17 -17.74 10.03
C ALA A 190 -16.32 -16.88 10.98
N ALA A 191 -15.99 -15.65 10.59
CA ALA A 191 -15.22 -14.71 11.40
C ALA A 191 -15.77 -13.28 11.22
N PRO A 192 -16.94 -12.98 11.82
CA PRO A 192 -17.62 -11.69 11.69
C PRO A 192 -16.83 -10.56 12.34
N ASP A 193 -16.14 -10.86 13.44
CA ASP A 193 -15.33 -9.88 14.21
C ASP A 193 -14.03 -9.50 13.51
N ALA A 194 -13.68 -10.16 12.40
CA ALA A 194 -12.51 -9.85 11.58
C ALA A 194 -12.76 -8.70 10.58
N LEU A 195 -13.80 -7.90 10.80
CA LEU A 195 -14.17 -6.73 9.99
C LEU A 195 -14.53 -5.55 10.91
N TRP A 196 -13.77 -4.46 10.73
CA TRP A 196 -14.00 -3.05 11.07
C TRP A 196 -15.14 -2.71 12.07
N HIS A 197 -14.76 -2.16 13.24
CA HIS A 197 -15.66 -1.48 14.17
C HIS A 197 -15.68 0.03 13.85
N GLY A 198 -16.83 0.58 13.49
CA GLY A 198 -17.01 2.00 13.14
C GLY A 198 -16.88 3.00 14.30
N ASP A 199 -16.58 2.52 15.50
CA ASP A 199 -16.61 3.31 16.73
C ASP A 199 -15.20 3.79 17.17
N ARG A 200 -14.15 3.51 16.39
CA ARG A 200 -12.75 3.81 16.78
C ARG A 200 -12.18 5.04 16.07
N PRO A 201 -11.33 5.86 16.74
CA PRO A 201 -10.70 7.04 16.16
C PRO A 201 -9.89 6.73 14.89
N ALA A 202 -9.89 7.64 13.91
CA ALA A 202 -9.25 7.46 12.60
C ALA A 202 -7.77 7.04 12.64
N ALA A 203 -7.02 7.43 13.68
CA ALA A 203 -5.63 7.03 13.89
C ALA A 203 -5.45 5.53 14.25
N GLU A 204 -6.53 4.86 14.65
CA GLU A 204 -6.58 3.43 14.98
C GLU A 204 -7.40 2.62 13.96
N ALA A 205 -7.97 3.28 12.95
CA ALA A 205 -8.86 2.71 11.93
C ALA A 205 -8.22 2.59 10.53
N GLU A 206 -6.92 2.84 10.41
CA GLU A 206 -6.16 2.47 9.22
C GLU A 206 -5.75 1.00 9.32
N VAL A 207 -6.53 0.10 8.71
CA VAL A 207 -6.01 -1.20 8.31
C VAL A 207 -5.71 -1.12 6.82
N ALA A 208 -4.46 -0.87 6.49
CA ALA A 208 -3.96 -1.08 5.14
C ALA A 208 -4.20 -2.55 4.77
N VAL A 209 -5.03 -2.79 3.75
CA VAL A 209 -5.17 -4.12 3.15
C VAL A 209 -3.93 -4.36 2.28
N SER A 210 -2.80 -4.68 2.92
CA SER A 210 -1.69 -5.39 2.29
C SER A 210 -1.65 -6.81 2.83
N ALA A 211 -0.95 -7.73 2.16
CA ALA A 211 -0.55 -8.99 2.77
C ALA A 211 0.00 -8.69 4.17
N THR A 212 -0.68 -9.13 5.23
CA THR A 212 -0.20 -8.89 6.58
C THR A 212 0.95 -9.85 6.81
N TRP A 213 2.17 -9.33 6.68
CA TRP A 213 3.35 -10.05 7.13
C TRP A 213 3.33 -10.04 8.65
N GLU A 214 3.08 -11.18 9.28
CA GLU A 214 3.21 -11.32 10.73
C GLU A 214 4.70 -11.39 11.11
N ALA A 215 5.05 -10.90 12.30
CA ALA A 215 6.41 -11.03 12.83
C ALA A 215 6.71 -12.49 13.17
N ALA A 216 8.00 -12.85 13.25
CA ALA A 216 8.38 -14.15 13.78
C ALA A 216 7.87 -14.30 15.22
N THR A 217 7.24 -15.44 15.49
CA THR A 217 6.66 -15.75 16.79
C THR A 217 7.76 -15.88 17.86
N PRO A 218 7.42 -15.70 19.16
CA PRO A 218 8.37 -15.92 20.24
C PRO A 218 9.03 -17.31 20.21
N ASP A 219 8.27 -18.34 19.83
CA ASP A 219 8.78 -19.72 19.72
C ASP A 219 9.77 -19.87 18.55
N GLU A 220 9.50 -19.25 17.40
CA GLU A 220 10.44 -19.23 16.27
C GLU A 220 11.73 -18.49 16.66
N LEU A 221 11.63 -17.37 17.38
CA LEU A 221 12.79 -16.62 17.86
C LEU A 221 13.59 -17.40 18.92
N ALA A 222 12.92 -18.10 19.83
CA ALA A 222 13.56 -18.97 20.82
C ALA A 222 14.25 -20.16 20.14
N ALA A 223 13.65 -20.72 19.08
CA ALA A 223 14.27 -21.77 18.28
C ALA A 223 15.56 -21.27 17.60
N LEU A 224 15.59 -20.04 17.10
CA LEU A 224 16.81 -19.43 16.53
C LEU A 224 17.92 -19.29 17.58
N ASP A 225 17.58 -18.94 18.82
CA ASP A 225 18.55 -18.84 19.93
C ASP A 225 19.11 -20.18 20.37
N GLY A 226 18.29 -21.23 20.33
CA GLY A 226 18.69 -22.58 20.68
C GLY A 226 19.67 -23.21 19.69
N LEU A 227 19.85 -22.63 18.50
CA LEU A 227 20.78 -23.14 17.50
C LEU A 227 22.23 -22.86 17.88
N GLY A 228 23.09 -23.87 17.68
CA GLY A 228 24.54 -23.68 17.66
C GLY A 228 25.01 -22.81 16.48
N PRO A 229 26.31 -22.83 16.11
CA PRO A 229 26.85 -21.99 15.03
C PRO A 229 26.23 -22.24 13.63
N LYS A 230 25.54 -23.37 13.44
CA LYS A 230 24.82 -23.75 12.23
C LYS A 230 23.64 -24.64 12.60
N GLY A 231 22.59 -24.65 11.78
CA GLY A 231 21.41 -25.48 12.01
C GLY A 231 20.29 -25.24 11.02
N ARG A 232 19.24 -26.05 11.12
CA ARG A 232 17.98 -25.83 10.40
C ARG A 232 17.03 -25.07 11.31
N TRP A 233 16.36 -24.07 10.75
CA TRP A 233 15.44 -23.20 11.46
C TRP A 233 14.15 -23.06 10.66
N SER A 234 13.00 -23.24 11.30
CA SER A 234 11.71 -22.99 10.67
C SER A 234 11.18 -21.62 11.08
N VAL A 235 10.80 -20.81 10.10
CA VAL A 235 10.18 -19.49 10.30
C VAL A 235 9.15 -19.23 9.21
N ALA A 236 7.98 -18.73 9.57
CA ALA A 236 6.88 -18.42 8.64
C ALA A 236 6.58 -19.58 7.66
N GLY A 237 6.56 -20.81 8.18
CA GLY A 237 6.27 -22.03 7.40
C GLY A 237 7.38 -22.48 6.44
N ARG A 238 8.60 -21.90 6.50
CA ARG A 238 9.74 -22.29 5.66
C ARG A 238 10.91 -22.79 6.51
N GLU A 239 11.57 -23.85 6.06
CA GLU A 239 12.81 -24.34 6.66
C GLU A 239 14.03 -23.69 5.97
N LEU A 240 14.93 -23.09 6.77
CA LEU A 240 16.19 -22.50 6.32
C LEU A 240 17.39 -23.19 6.94
N THR A 241 18.45 -23.40 6.15
CA THR A 241 19.76 -23.79 6.67
C THR A 241 20.59 -22.55 6.98
N LEU A 242 20.82 -22.31 8.26
CA LEU A 242 21.62 -21.18 8.76
C LEU A 242 23.05 -21.62 9.06
N THR A 243 24.02 -20.75 8.75
CA THR A 243 25.44 -21.06 8.93
C THR A 243 26.23 -19.88 9.47
N ASN A 244 27.24 -20.17 10.30
CA ASN A 244 28.12 -19.19 10.92
C ASN A 244 27.32 -18.15 11.72
N LEU A 245 26.35 -18.59 12.52
CA LEU A 245 25.44 -17.74 13.28
C LEU A 245 26.17 -16.86 14.31
N ASP A 246 27.22 -17.38 14.94
CA ASP A 246 28.03 -16.62 15.91
C ASP A 246 29.09 -15.72 15.26
N LYS A 247 29.17 -15.69 13.92
CA LYS A 247 30.11 -14.82 13.22
C LYS A 247 29.78 -13.36 13.53
N VAL A 248 30.77 -12.63 14.04
CA VAL A 248 30.69 -11.19 14.26
C VAL A 248 30.65 -10.49 12.90
N LEU A 249 29.56 -9.76 12.64
CA LEU A 249 29.43 -8.90 11.46
C LEU A 249 29.77 -7.46 11.77
N PHE A 250 29.51 -7.02 13.00
CA PHE A 250 29.92 -5.70 13.49
C PHE A 250 30.63 -5.86 14.84
N PRO A 251 31.87 -5.35 14.97
CA PRO A 251 32.56 -5.32 16.25
C PRO A 251 31.75 -4.58 17.32
N ALA A 252 32.10 -4.85 18.58
CA ALA A 252 31.55 -4.11 19.72
C ALA A 252 31.71 -2.60 19.53
N ALA A 253 30.65 -1.86 19.85
CA ALA A 253 30.62 -0.41 19.82
C ALA A 253 30.05 0.10 21.16
N ASP A 254 30.64 1.19 21.66
CA ASP A 254 30.12 2.00 22.76
C ASP A 254 29.76 1.19 24.02
N GLY A 255 30.62 0.25 24.40
CA GLY A 255 30.46 -0.61 25.58
C GLY A 255 29.46 -1.77 25.41
N GLY A 256 28.76 -1.85 24.28
CA GLY A 256 27.86 -2.95 23.95
C GLY A 256 28.56 -4.20 23.40
N ARG A 257 27.83 -5.30 23.30
CA ARG A 257 28.33 -6.54 22.68
C ARG A 257 28.50 -6.39 21.15
N PRO A 258 29.30 -7.25 20.49
CA PRO A 258 29.32 -7.34 19.02
C PRO A 258 27.96 -7.74 18.46
N VAL A 259 27.69 -7.39 17.19
CA VAL A 259 26.53 -7.87 16.43
C VAL A 259 26.97 -9.06 15.60
N THR A 260 26.29 -10.19 15.79
CA THR A 260 26.53 -11.44 15.07
C THR A 260 25.58 -11.59 13.89
N LYS A 261 25.85 -12.60 13.04
CA LYS A 261 24.90 -12.99 12.00
C LYS A 261 23.55 -13.44 12.59
N ARG A 262 23.53 -14.13 13.74
CA ARG A 262 22.28 -14.49 14.44
C ARG A 262 21.47 -13.25 14.78
N ASP A 263 22.12 -12.19 15.27
CA ASP A 263 21.46 -10.93 15.59
C ASP A 263 20.86 -10.27 14.34
N LEU A 264 21.57 -10.30 13.21
CA LEU A 264 21.07 -9.77 11.94
C LEU A 264 19.83 -10.54 11.43
N VAL A 265 19.88 -11.88 11.50
CA VAL A 265 18.74 -12.74 11.13
C VAL A 265 17.54 -12.42 12.02
N ARG A 266 17.73 -12.41 13.34
CA ARG A 266 16.69 -12.02 14.31
C ARG A 266 16.11 -10.66 13.98
N TYR A 267 16.96 -9.67 13.77
CA TYR A 267 16.55 -8.30 13.50
C TYR A 267 15.59 -8.26 12.31
N TYR A 268 15.99 -8.83 11.17
CA TYR A 268 15.22 -8.77 9.95
C TYR A 268 13.88 -9.51 10.05
N VAL A 269 13.78 -10.65 10.75
CA VAL A 269 12.49 -11.33 10.95
C VAL A 269 11.59 -10.65 11.99
N THR A 270 12.17 -9.81 12.86
CA THR A 270 11.43 -9.03 13.86
C THR A 270 10.83 -7.78 13.24
N VAL A 271 11.61 -7.05 12.42
CA VAL A 271 11.16 -5.84 11.73
C VAL A 271 10.47 -6.12 10.40
N GLY A 272 10.46 -7.37 9.96
CA GLY A 272 9.92 -7.81 8.68
C GLY A 272 8.53 -7.27 8.36
N PRO A 273 7.55 -7.27 9.28
CA PRO A 273 6.23 -6.70 9.04
C PRO A 273 6.23 -5.23 8.61
N ALA A 274 7.12 -4.43 9.20
CA ALA A 274 7.28 -3.02 8.84
C ALA A 274 8.17 -2.86 7.60
N MET A 275 9.13 -3.76 7.37
CA MET A 275 10.07 -3.62 6.24
C MET A 275 9.52 -4.11 4.91
N LEU A 276 8.80 -5.24 4.90
CA LEU A 276 8.34 -5.92 3.68
C LEU A 276 7.41 -5.08 2.79
N PRO A 277 6.53 -4.18 3.28
CA PRO A 277 5.76 -3.30 2.42
C PRO A 277 6.61 -2.45 1.45
N TYR A 278 7.87 -2.17 1.80
CA TYR A 278 8.80 -1.39 0.99
C TYR A 278 9.68 -2.24 0.05
N LEU A 279 9.63 -3.56 0.18
CA LEU A 279 10.43 -4.52 -0.60
C LEU A 279 9.60 -5.43 -1.49
N ALA A 280 8.37 -5.74 -1.08
CA ALA A 280 7.49 -6.65 -1.80
C ALA A 280 7.27 -6.16 -3.23
N ASP A 281 7.22 -7.11 -4.16
CA ASP A 281 7.09 -6.90 -5.61
C ASP A 281 8.22 -6.08 -6.24
N ARG A 282 9.31 -5.79 -5.52
CA ARG A 282 10.41 -4.96 -6.01
C ARG A 282 11.69 -5.78 -6.18
N PRO A 283 12.32 -5.74 -7.35
CA PRO A 283 13.66 -6.30 -7.51
C PRO A 283 14.65 -5.65 -6.53
N LEU A 284 15.52 -6.47 -5.95
CA LEU A 284 16.51 -6.04 -4.96
C LEU A 284 17.93 -6.06 -5.52
N ASN A 285 18.66 -4.98 -5.27
CA ASN A 285 20.11 -4.98 -5.26
C ASN A 285 20.57 -5.18 -3.80
N THR A 286 21.55 -6.05 -3.57
CA THR A 286 22.06 -6.32 -2.22
C THR A 286 23.53 -5.91 -2.11
N HIS A 287 23.91 -5.34 -0.96
CA HIS A 287 25.31 -5.11 -0.62
C HIS A 287 25.70 -6.04 0.52
N ARG A 288 26.62 -6.97 0.22
CA ARG A 288 26.93 -8.10 1.09
C ARG A 288 28.26 -7.92 1.80
N PHE A 289 28.28 -8.36 3.06
CA PHE A 289 29.46 -8.38 3.93
C PHE A 289 29.57 -9.75 4.64
N PRO A 290 29.87 -10.84 3.92
CA PRO A 290 29.90 -12.17 4.51
C PRO A 290 30.96 -12.37 5.61
N GLN A 291 31.97 -11.49 5.65
CA GLN A 291 33.03 -11.44 6.67
C GLN A 291 32.89 -10.29 7.66
N GLY A 292 31.75 -9.58 7.65
CA GLY A 292 31.52 -8.41 8.49
C GLY A 292 32.09 -7.11 7.91
N VAL A 293 31.80 -6.00 8.59
CA VAL A 293 32.07 -4.64 8.11
C VAL A 293 33.53 -4.19 8.22
N THR A 294 34.40 -5.01 8.83
CA THR A 294 35.84 -4.75 8.86
C THR A 294 36.52 -5.11 7.54
N GLU A 295 35.86 -5.90 6.69
CA GLU A 295 36.32 -6.29 5.37
C GLU A 295 35.48 -5.60 4.28
N PRO A 296 36.02 -5.40 3.07
CA PRO A 296 35.25 -4.87 1.95
C PRO A 296 34.03 -5.73 1.63
N GLY A 297 32.87 -5.07 1.47
CA GLY A 297 31.66 -5.69 0.93
C GLY A 297 31.66 -5.73 -0.60
N PHE A 298 30.65 -6.37 -1.18
CA PHE A 298 30.44 -6.38 -2.62
C PHE A 298 28.96 -6.34 -3.00
N TRP A 299 28.67 -5.70 -4.13
CA TRP A 299 27.34 -5.63 -4.70
C TRP A 299 26.96 -6.94 -5.37
N GLN A 300 25.73 -7.40 -5.11
CA GLN A 300 25.16 -8.55 -5.78
C GLN A 300 23.73 -8.24 -6.23
N LYS A 301 23.53 -8.37 -7.54
CA LYS A 301 22.25 -8.20 -8.23
C LYS A 301 21.67 -9.55 -8.64
N GLU A 302 22.50 -10.36 -9.29
CA GLU A 302 22.13 -11.70 -9.76
C GLU A 302 21.88 -12.66 -8.59
N VAL A 303 20.74 -13.36 -8.65
CA VAL A 303 20.38 -14.45 -7.75
C VAL A 303 21.41 -15.58 -7.90
N PRO A 304 22.03 -16.04 -6.79
CA PRO A 304 23.02 -17.11 -6.87
C PRO A 304 22.37 -18.44 -7.24
N SER A 305 23.12 -19.33 -7.90
CA SER A 305 22.64 -20.66 -8.31
C SER A 305 22.22 -21.57 -7.15
N HIS A 306 22.71 -21.31 -5.94
CA HIS A 306 22.37 -22.03 -4.73
C HIS A 306 21.20 -21.39 -3.95
N ALA A 307 20.53 -20.37 -4.52
CA ALA A 307 19.36 -19.78 -3.89
C ALA A 307 18.25 -20.85 -3.73
N PRO A 308 17.45 -20.80 -2.66
CA PRO A 308 16.34 -21.74 -2.50
C PRO A 308 15.29 -21.55 -3.61
N ASP A 309 14.72 -22.64 -4.11
CA ASP A 309 13.72 -22.61 -5.20
C ASP A 309 12.44 -21.85 -4.83
N TRP A 310 12.16 -21.71 -3.53
CA TRP A 310 11.01 -20.96 -3.03
C TRP A 310 11.25 -19.45 -2.95
N LEU A 311 12.50 -18.98 -3.12
CA LEU A 311 12.81 -17.56 -3.07
C LEU A 311 12.23 -16.90 -4.32
N ASN A 312 11.36 -15.91 -4.12
CA ASN A 312 10.78 -15.19 -5.25
C ASN A 312 11.84 -14.34 -5.95
N THR A 313 11.74 -14.33 -7.28
CA THR A 313 12.68 -13.64 -8.14
C THR A 313 11.94 -12.91 -9.25
N TRP A 314 12.50 -11.80 -9.68
CA TRP A 314 12.07 -11.09 -10.87
C TRP A 314 13.08 -11.34 -12.00
N HIS A 315 12.56 -11.62 -13.20
CA HIS A 315 13.36 -11.90 -14.38
C HIS A 315 13.39 -10.69 -15.32
N ASN A 316 14.59 -10.18 -15.58
CA ASN A 316 14.84 -9.12 -16.53
C ASN A 316 14.90 -9.67 -17.96
N GLU A 317 13.76 -9.69 -18.64
CA GLU A 317 13.67 -10.12 -20.04
C GLU A 317 14.48 -9.23 -21.00
N ARG A 318 14.81 -8.00 -20.58
CA ARG A 318 15.58 -7.02 -21.36
C ARG A 318 17.09 -7.14 -21.13
N ALA A 319 17.54 -8.09 -20.29
CA ALA A 319 18.95 -8.24 -19.95
C ALA A 319 19.80 -8.63 -21.17
N THR A 320 20.86 -7.87 -21.41
CA THR A 320 21.85 -8.15 -22.43
C THR A 320 23.03 -8.95 -21.87
N LYS A 321 23.94 -9.40 -22.75
CA LYS A 321 25.09 -10.23 -22.35
C LYS A 321 25.96 -9.50 -21.31
N GLY A 322 26.07 -10.08 -20.12
CA GLY A 322 26.86 -9.53 -19.01
C GLY A 322 26.04 -8.75 -17.99
N GLU A 323 24.74 -8.54 -18.23
CA GLU A 323 23.81 -7.97 -17.25
C GLU A 323 23.18 -9.06 -16.38
N SER A 324 22.76 -8.69 -15.17
CA SER A 324 21.99 -9.59 -14.31
C SER A 324 20.60 -9.80 -14.89
N GLN A 325 20.19 -11.07 -14.92
CA GLN A 325 18.93 -11.56 -15.45
C GLN A 325 17.92 -11.81 -14.34
N ARG A 326 18.34 -12.28 -13.18
CA ARG A 326 17.41 -12.61 -12.08
C ARG A 326 17.78 -11.84 -10.83
N TYR A 327 16.79 -11.16 -10.27
CA TYR A 327 16.91 -10.35 -9.05
C TYR A 327 16.05 -10.97 -7.96
N VAL A 328 16.49 -10.88 -6.70
CA VAL A 328 15.66 -11.32 -5.56
C VAL A 328 14.48 -10.36 -5.40
N VAL A 329 13.31 -10.89 -5.08
CA VAL A 329 12.16 -10.13 -4.57
C VAL A 329 11.88 -10.61 -3.15
N ALA A 330 12.02 -9.73 -2.15
CA ALA A 330 11.78 -10.11 -0.76
C ALA A 330 10.35 -9.76 -0.34
N ASP A 331 9.55 -10.79 -0.10
CA ASP A 331 8.12 -10.71 0.18
C ASP A 331 7.67 -11.62 1.33
N SER A 332 8.62 -12.08 2.15
CA SER A 332 8.34 -12.98 3.28
C SER A 332 9.43 -12.88 4.35
N LEU A 333 9.11 -13.25 5.59
CA LEU A 333 10.13 -13.32 6.64
C LEU A 333 11.26 -14.30 6.30
N ALA A 334 10.92 -15.40 5.62
CA ALA A 334 11.90 -16.39 5.18
C ALA A 334 12.89 -15.80 4.17
N SER A 335 12.44 -14.96 3.22
CA SER A 335 13.36 -14.30 2.26
C SER A 335 14.28 -13.31 2.96
N LEU A 336 13.78 -12.55 3.95
CA LEU A 336 14.60 -11.67 4.79
C LEU A 336 15.63 -12.45 5.64
N ALA A 337 15.20 -13.53 6.29
CA ALA A 337 16.09 -14.41 7.05
C ALA A 337 17.20 -15.01 6.16
N TRP A 338 16.83 -15.42 4.95
CA TRP A 338 17.79 -15.94 3.97
C TRP A 338 18.80 -14.87 3.55
N LEU A 339 18.34 -13.66 3.21
CA LEU A 339 19.20 -12.52 2.84
C LEU A 339 20.19 -12.17 3.97
N ALA A 340 19.71 -12.14 5.21
CA ALA A 340 20.51 -11.91 6.40
C ALA A 340 21.58 -13.01 6.60
N ASN A 341 21.18 -14.28 6.49
CA ASN A 341 22.10 -15.42 6.58
C ASN A 341 23.14 -15.41 5.44
N TYR A 342 22.72 -14.94 4.26
CA TYR A 342 23.56 -14.71 3.09
C TYR A 342 24.49 -13.50 3.26
N GLY A 343 24.38 -12.74 4.35
CA GLY A 343 25.25 -11.61 4.68
C GLY A 343 24.93 -10.34 3.92
N ALA A 344 23.71 -10.20 3.37
CA ALA A 344 23.23 -8.93 2.84
C ALA A 344 22.95 -7.97 4.01
N LEU A 345 23.77 -6.93 4.14
CA LEU A 345 23.57 -5.91 5.17
C LEU A 345 22.63 -4.83 4.63
N GLU A 346 22.93 -4.30 3.45
CA GLU A 346 22.09 -3.29 2.81
C GLU A 346 21.19 -3.94 1.75
N LEU A 347 19.90 -3.61 1.83
CA LEU A 347 18.87 -4.01 0.88
C LEU A 347 18.42 -2.75 0.14
N HIS A 348 18.50 -2.80 -1.19
CA HIS A 348 18.18 -1.68 -2.07
C HIS A 348 17.08 -2.08 -3.04
N ALA A 349 15.84 -1.75 -2.70
CA ALA A 349 14.69 -2.00 -3.54
C ALA A 349 14.58 -0.97 -4.67
N TRP A 350 14.12 -1.41 -5.83
CA TRP A 350 13.76 -0.51 -6.91
C TRP A 350 12.54 0.34 -6.52
N THR A 351 12.48 1.57 -7.01
CA THR A 351 11.33 2.47 -6.76
C THR A 351 10.13 2.14 -7.65
N SER A 352 10.34 1.40 -8.75
CA SER A 352 9.30 0.70 -9.51
C SER A 352 9.07 -0.71 -8.96
N ARG A 353 7.91 -1.28 -9.30
CA ARG A 353 7.57 -2.69 -9.02
C ARG A 353 8.04 -3.55 -10.20
N GLY A 354 8.05 -4.87 -10.03
CA GLY A 354 8.51 -5.82 -11.04
C GLY A 354 7.52 -6.02 -12.20
N ASP A 355 6.24 -5.79 -11.98
CA ASP A 355 5.18 -5.86 -13.01
C ASP A 355 5.24 -4.66 -13.97
N ASP A 356 5.57 -3.48 -13.47
CA ASP A 356 5.88 -2.29 -14.26
C ASP A 356 7.18 -1.64 -13.79
N VAL A 357 8.28 -2.03 -14.43
CA VAL A 357 9.60 -1.53 -14.09
C VAL A 357 9.89 -0.13 -14.60
N ASP A 358 9.12 0.39 -15.56
CA ASP A 358 9.41 1.68 -16.23
C ASP A 358 8.76 2.87 -15.51
N HIS A 359 7.69 2.62 -14.74
CA HIS A 359 6.96 3.63 -13.98
C HIS A 359 7.17 3.46 -12.46
N PRO A 360 8.03 4.29 -11.82
CA PRO A 360 8.21 4.25 -10.37
C PRO A 360 6.93 4.58 -9.60
N THR A 361 6.85 4.02 -8.40
CA THR A 361 5.80 4.30 -7.39
C THR A 361 6.29 5.23 -6.28
N TRP A 362 7.57 5.63 -6.35
CA TRP A 362 8.20 6.53 -5.40
C TRP A 362 9.06 7.55 -6.14
N VAL A 363 8.92 8.80 -5.74
CA VAL A 363 9.93 9.84 -5.99
C VAL A 363 10.64 10.16 -4.68
N LEU A 364 11.92 10.46 -4.78
CA LEU A 364 12.75 10.67 -3.63
C LEU A 364 13.72 11.85 -3.80
N PHE A 365 13.97 12.50 -2.68
CA PHE A 365 14.97 13.56 -2.54
C PHE A 365 16.06 13.07 -1.60
N ASP A 366 17.26 12.84 -2.15
CA ASP A 366 18.43 12.41 -1.37
C ASP A 366 19.27 13.62 -0.98
N ILE A 367 19.27 13.94 0.32
CA ILE A 367 19.96 15.10 0.88
C ILE A 367 21.30 14.60 1.43
N ASP A 368 22.33 14.75 0.60
CA ASP A 368 23.67 14.23 0.85
C ASP A 368 24.59 15.34 1.40
N PRO A 369 24.99 15.29 2.69
CA PRO A 369 25.90 16.28 3.24
C PRO A 369 27.30 16.16 2.66
N GLY A 370 27.91 17.32 2.38
CA GLY A 370 29.34 17.41 2.14
C GLY A 370 30.13 17.37 3.45
N PRO A 371 31.47 17.27 3.38
CA PRO A 371 32.33 17.24 4.56
C PRO A 371 32.20 18.44 5.52
N ALA A 372 31.76 19.61 5.03
CA ALA A 372 31.59 20.82 5.83
C ALA A 372 30.13 21.05 6.24
N THR A 373 29.18 20.27 5.71
CA THR A 373 27.76 20.38 6.04
C THR A 373 27.48 19.71 7.38
N SER A 374 26.97 20.49 8.33
CA SER A 374 26.46 20.01 9.61
C SER A 374 25.15 19.23 9.44
N PHE A 375 24.80 18.40 10.42
CA PHE A 375 23.53 17.68 10.36
C PHE A 375 22.32 18.60 10.54
N GLU A 376 22.45 19.72 11.26
CA GLU A 376 21.37 20.72 11.38
C GLU A 376 21.04 21.35 10.02
N GLU A 377 22.05 21.66 9.21
CA GLU A 377 21.84 22.14 7.82
C GLU A 377 21.14 21.09 6.95
N VAL A 378 21.40 19.79 7.17
CA VAL A 378 20.67 18.71 6.50
C VAL A 378 19.21 18.68 6.94
N LEU A 379 18.92 18.90 8.23
CA LEU A 379 17.56 19.00 8.75
C LEU A 379 16.83 20.21 8.19
N GLU A 380 17.50 21.36 8.09
CA GLU A 380 16.95 22.57 7.46
C GLU A 380 16.55 22.32 6.00
N LEU A 381 17.44 21.68 5.21
CA LEU A 381 17.13 21.28 3.85
C LEU A 381 15.94 20.32 3.79
N ALA A 382 15.84 19.35 4.71
CA ALA A 382 14.70 18.44 4.77
C ALA A 382 13.38 19.17 5.10
N ARG A 383 13.41 20.13 6.02
CA ARG A 383 12.25 20.99 6.34
C ARG A 383 11.83 21.85 5.15
N LEU A 384 12.76 22.36 4.35
CA LEU A 384 12.43 23.06 3.10
C LEU A 384 11.75 22.14 2.07
N HIS A 385 12.15 20.87 1.99
CA HIS A 385 11.43 19.89 1.15
C HIS A 385 10.00 19.66 1.67
N ARG A 386 9.80 19.56 2.99
CA ARG A 386 8.44 19.49 3.57
C ARG A 386 7.59 20.69 3.14
N THR A 387 8.09 21.91 3.30
CA THR A 387 7.37 23.13 2.90
C THR A 387 7.04 23.15 1.41
N ALA A 388 7.97 22.69 0.56
CA ALA A 388 7.71 22.59 -0.88
C ALA A 388 6.62 21.55 -1.19
N LEU A 389 6.64 20.39 -0.54
CA LEU A 389 5.61 19.36 -0.70
C LEU A 389 4.24 19.84 -0.23
N ASP A 390 4.17 20.49 0.94
CA ASP A 390 2.93 21.08 1.47
C ASP A 390 2.33 22.11 0.48
N HIS A 391 3.17 22.94 -0.15
CA HIS A 391 2.73 23.89 -1.16
C HIS A 391 2.22 23.22 -2.45
N LEU A 392 2.82 22.09 -2.81
CA LEU A 392 2.44 21.29 -3.97
C LEU A 392 1.25 20.36 -3.71
N GLY A 393 0.73 20.33 -2.48
CA GLY A 393 -0.36 19.43 -2.08
C GLY A 393 0.04 17.96 -2.03
N LEU A 394 1.34 17.67 -1.88
CA LEU A 394 1.89 16.32 -1.84
C LEU A 394 2.25 15.90 -0.41
N ILE A 395 2.01 14.64 -0.10
CA ILE A 395 2.39 13.98 1.13
C ILE A 395 3.72 13.27 0.88
N GLY A 396 4.70 13.53 1.75
CA GLY A 396 5.94 12.76 1.81
C GLY A 396 6.44 12.66 3.25
N ARG A 397 7.42 11.80 3.50
CA ARG A 397 8.02 11.61 4.82
C ARG A 397 9.55 11.47 4.74
N PRO A 398 10.28 11.94 5.75
CA PRO A 398 11.73 11.80 5.81
C PRO A 398 12.14 10.48 6.46
N LYS A 399 13.31 9.96 6.07
CA LYS A 399 14.02 8.93 6.81
C LYS A 399 15.48 9.30 6.97
N VAL A 400 16.05 8.99 8.13
CA VAL A 400 17.52 9.03 8.27
C VAL A 400 18.11 7.87 7.49
N THR A 401 19.27 8.11 6.87
CA THR A 401 19.91 7.09 6.05
C THR A 401 20.63 6.02 6.88
N GLY A 402 20.88 6.23 8.18
CA GLY A 402 21.82 5.40 8.96
C GLY A 402 23.29 5.73 8.66
N GLN A 403 23.54 6.83 7.94
CA GLN A 403 24.89 7.26 7.57
C GLN A 403 25.16 8.73 7.88
N ARG A 404 24.83 9.65 6.98
CA ARG A 404 25.05 11.10 7.18
C ARG A 404 23.86 11.93 6.70
N GLY A 405 23.20 11.49 5.62
CA GLY A 405 22.09 12.23 5.00
C GLY A 405 20.71 11.84 5.49
N ILE A 406 19.72 12.49 4.87
CA ILE A 406 18.28 12.24 4.99
C ILE A 406 17.73 12.00 3.59
N GLN A 407 16.74 11.12 3.49
CA GLN A 407 15.95 10.94 2.28
C GLN A 407 14.51 11.33 2.54
N VAL A 408 13.89 12.08 1.64
CA VAL A 408 12.45 12.35 1.67
C VAL A 408 11.78 11.52 0.59
N TRP A 409 10.77 10.73 0.96
CA TRP A 409 10.05 9.82 0.08
C TRP A 409 8.64 10.32 -0.16
N VAL A 410 8.21 10.28 -1.42
CA VAL A 410 6.89 10.72 -1.88
C VAL A 410 6.29 9.57 -2.69
N PRO A 411 5.19 8.95 -2.24
CA PRO A 411 4.50 7.95 -3.03
C PRO A 411 3.80 8.62 -4.21
N ILE A 412 3.84 7.98 -5.38
CA ILE A 412 3.21 8.47 -6.61
C ILE A 412 2.46 7.35 -7.31
N THR A 413 1.45 7.71 -8.09
CA THR A 413 0.81 6.78 -9.02
C THR A 413 1.83 6.36 -10.08
N PRO A 414 1.94 5.06 -10.44
CA PRO A 414 2.90 4.58 -11.44
C PRO A 414 2.47 4.94 -12.87
N ARG A 415 2.47 6.24 -13.19
CA ARG A 415 2.20 6.78 -14.53
C ARG A 415 3.36 7.59 -15.09
N SER A 416 4.13 8.24 -14.22
CA SER A 416 5.31 9.01 -14.64
C SER A 416 6.50 8.10 -14.88
N THR A 417 7.28 8.35 -15.92
CA THR A 417 8.52 7.63 -16.20
C THR A 417 9.64 8.07 -15.26
N PHE A 418 10.75 7.32 -15.23
CA PHE A 418 11.98 7.75 -14.53
C PHE A 418 12.53 9.09 -15.01
N GLU A 419 12.38 9.42 -16.29
CA GLU A 419 12.82 10.71 -16.82
C GLU A 419 11.99 11.85 -16.22
N GLN A 420 10.67 11.73 -16.25
CA GLN A 420 9.74 12.72 -15.71
C GLN A 420 9.90 12.92 -14.20
N THR A 421 9.98 11.82 -13.45
CA THR A 421 10.19 11.88 -11.99
C THR A 421 11.52 12.53 -11.61
N ARG A 422 12.59 12.26 -12.37
CA ARG A 422 13.90 12.90 -12.18
C ARG A 422 13.85 14.39 -12.50
N GLU A 423 13.24 14.79 -13.61
CA GLU A 423 13.10 16.20 -14.00
C GLU A 423 12.29 17.01 -12.99
N TRP A 424 11.21 16.41 -12.48
CA TRP A 424 10.40 17.01 -11.43
C TRP A 424 11.20 17.14 -10.13
N ALA A 425 11.88 16.08 -9.69
CA ALA A 425 12.71 16.10 -8.49
C ALA A 425 13.88 17.11 -8.62
N GLU A 426 14.46 17.24 -9.81
CA GLU A 426 15.48 18.23 -10.14
C GLU A 426 14.94 19.66 -10.00
N THR A 427 13.73 19.91 -10.50
CA THR A 427 13.09 21.23 -10.46
C THR A 427 12.82 21.67 -9.01
N VAL A 428 12.26 20.78 -8.19
CA VAL A 428 12.03 21.04 -6.76
C VAL A 428 13.36 21.24 -6.03
N SER A 429 14.34 20.34 -6.25
CA SER A 429 15.67 20.44 -5.62
C SER A 429 16.37 21.76 -5.96
N LYS A 430 16.37 22.17 -7.23
CA LYS A 430 16.98 23.43 -7.67
C LYS A 430 16.26 24.64 -7.10
N THR A 431 14.95 24.57 -6.93
CA THR A 431 14.18 25.66 -6.30
C THR A 431 14.56 25.82 -4.84
N ILE A 432 14.65 24.72 -4.09
CA ILE A 432 15.11 24.73 -2.69
C ILE A 432 16.56 25.21 -2.60
N GLY A 433 17.44 24.74 -3.48
CA GLY A 433 18.84 25.16 -3.48
C GLY A 433 19.06 26.63 -3.85
N ARG A 434 18.08 27.33 -4.42
CA ARG A 434 18.11 28.80 -4.59
C ARG A 434 17.81 29.56 -3.28
N VAL A 435 17.13 28.92 -2.33
CA VAL A 435 16.85 29.50 -1.01
C VAL A 435 18.13 29.51 -0.15
N LEU A 436 18.91 28.42 -0.21
CA LEU A 436 20.16 28.24 0.54
C LEU A 436 21.36 27.93 -0.39
N PRO A 437 21.75 28.87 -1.27
CA PRO A 437 22.77 28.63 -2.30
C PRO A 437 24.16 28.32 -1.74
N ASP A 438 24.48 28.84 -0.55
CA ASP A 438 25.78 28.65 0.10
C ASP A 438 25.94 27.24 0.69
N LEU A 439 24.83 26.54 0.95
CA LEU A 439 24.84 25.17 1.46
C LEU A 439 24.89 24.10 0.37
N ILE A 440 24.58 24.45 -0.88
CA ILE A 440 24.39 23.50 -1.98
C ILE A 440 25.50 23.60 -3.03
N SER A 441 25.95 22.44 -3.50
CA SER A 441 26.80 22.30 -4.67
C SER A 441 26.17 21.37 -5.72
N TRP A 442 26.06 21.88 -6.94
CA TRP A 442 25.63 21.12 -8.12
C TRP A 442 26.76 20.38 -8.84
N ALA A 443 28.01 20.56 -8.40
CA ALA A 443 29.15 19.90 -9.01
C ALA A 443 29.05 18.37 -8.94
N TRP A 444 29.32 17.72 -10.07
CA TRP A 444 29.27 16.27 -10.19
C TRP A 444 30.31 15.57 -9.31
N SER A 445 31.56 16.02 -9.37
CA SER A 445 32.66 15.40 -8.64
C SER A 445 32.76 15.94 -7.20
N LYS A 446 32.99 15.05 -6.23
CA LYS A 446 32.96 15.38 -4.78
C LYS A 446 34.03 16.40 -4.37
N ASP A 447 35.21 16.33 -4.98
CA ASP A 447 36.34 17.24 -4.83
C ASP A 447 36.01 18.69 -5.21
N LYS A 448 35.06 18.89 -6.13
CA LYS A 448 34.64 20.22 -6.60
C LYS A 448 33.45 20.79 -5.83
N ARG A 449 32.94 20.08 -4.82
CA ARG A 449 31.77 20.53 -4.03
C ARG A 449 32.12 21.52 -2.93
N ASP A 450 33.41 21.70 -2.65
CA ASP A 450 33.92 22.62 -1.62
C ASP A 450 33.24 22.41 -0.25
N GLY A 451 33.11 21.15 0.15
CA GLY A 451 32.51 20.79 1.45
C GLY A 451 30.98 20.84 1.52
N ARG A 452 30.29 21.39 0.51
CA ARG A 452 28.83 21.62 0.51
C ARG A 452 27.97 20.39 0.24
N ALA A 453 26.70 20.47 0.60
CA ALA A 453 25.71 19.42 0.40
C ALA A 453 25.29 19.28 -1.07
N ARG A 454 24.70 18.14 -1.40
CA ARG A 454 24.09 17.87 -2.70
C ARG A 454 22.65 17.41 -2.49
N LEU A 455 21.74 18.00 -3.26
CA LEU A 455 20.37 17.50 -3.42
C LEU A 455 20.37 16.58 -4.64
N ASP A 456 20.54 15.28 -4.40
CA ASP A 456 20.81 14.32 -5.47
C ASP A 456 19.53 13.74 -6.08
N TYR A 457 18.92 14.51 -6.97
CA TYR A 457 17.77 14.08 -7.76
C TYR A 457 18.08 12.92 -8.72
N THR A 458 19.36 12.61 -8.97
CA THR A 458 19.81 11.57 -9.90
C THR A 458 19.59 10.14 -9.38
N GLN A 459 19.14 10.01 -8.13
CA GLN A 459 18.70 8.75 -7.54
C GLN A 459 17.35 8.27 -8.10
N ASN A 460 16.55 9.15 -8.70
CA ASN A 460 15.31 8.80 -9.41
C ASN A 460 15.65 8.23 -10.81
N ALA A 461 16.18 7.02 -10.85
CA ALA A 461 16.46 6.30 -12.09
C ALA A 461 16.32 4.79 -11.90
N LEU A 462 16.03 4.09 -12.99
CA LEU A 462 15.91 2.63 -13.00
C LEU A 462 17.16 1.97 -12.42
N ASN A 463 16.97 0.94 -11.59
CA ASN A 463 18.03 0.11 -11.01
C ASN A 463 19.06 0.91 -10.16
N LYS A 464 18.70 2.10 -9.66
CA LYS A 464 19.52 2.83 -8.69
C LYS A 464 19.51 2.16 -7.33
N THR A 465 20.65 2.22 -6.65
CA THR A 465 20.86 1.58 -5.35
C THR A 465 20.45 2.55 -4.24
N LEU A 466 19.20 2.46 -3.79
CA LEU A 466 18.69 3.30 -2.72
C LEU A 466 18.30 2.45 -1.51
N VAL A 467 18.82 2.79 -0.34
CA VAL A 467 18.68 1.93 0.85
C VAL A 467 17.23 1.94 1.32
N ALA A 468 16.66 0.75 1.46
CA ALA A 468 15.28 0.57 1.89
C ALA A 468 15.06 1.04 3.34
N PRO A 469 13.84 1.49 3.69
CA PRO A 469 13.42 1.60 5.08
C PRO A 469 13.77 0.34 5.88
N TYR A 470 14.25 0.52 7.10
CA TYR A 470 14.66 -0.52 8.05
C TYR A 470 15.87 -1.38 7.63
N SER A 471 16.54 -1.07 6.51
CA SER A 471 17.76 -1.76 6.14
C SER A 471 18.98 -1.30 6.98
N VAL A 472 19.82 -2.26 7.36
CA VAL A 472 21.05 -2.04 8.14
C VAL A 472 22.14 -1.42 7.29
N ARG A 473 22.95 -0.53 7.85
CA ARG A 473 24.09 0.11 7.19
C ARG A 473 25.42 -0.47 7.69
N PRO A 474 26.44 -0.64 6.83
CA PRO A 474 27.73 -1.22 7.16
C PRO A 474 28.64 -0.21 7.87
N ARG A 475 28.19 0.29 9.02
CA ARG A 475 28.89 1.25 9.88
C ARG A 475 29.00 0.67 11.29
N ARG A 476 29.96 1.17 12.07
CA ARG A 476 30.12 0.84 13.49
C ARG A 476 28.78 1.00 14.22
N GLY A 477 28.39 0.01 15.03
CA GLY A 477 27.13 0.01 15.76
C GLY A 477 25.93 -0.58 15.01
N ALA A 478 26.06 -0.95 13.73
CA ALA A 478 24.96 -1.43 12.89
C ALA A 478 23.76 -0.45 12.85
N PRO A 479 23.97 0.82 12.45
CA PRO A 479 22.88 1.78 12.33
C PRO A 479 21.92 1.38 11.21
N VAL A 480 20.68 1.86 11.31
CA VAL A 480 19.59 1.50 10.42
C VAL A 480 19.07 2.74 9.69
N SER A 481 18.62 2.55 8.45
CA SER A 481 17.85 3.56 7.72
C SER A 481 16.42 3.63 8.26
N VAL A 482 16.09 4.60 9.11
CA VAL A 482 14.83 4.63 9.87
C VAL A 482 13.86 5.71 9.36
N PRO A 483 12.63 5.33 8.95
CA PRO A 483 11.49 6.24 8.75
C PRO A 483 11.19 7.13 9.94
N LEU A 484 10.81 8.38 9.66
CA LEU A 484 10.50 9.39 10.67
C LEU A 484 9.19 10.12 10.36
N ASP A 485 8.53 10.59 11.41
CA ASP A 485 7.58 11.69 11.31
C ASP A 485 8.34 13.01 11.11
N TRP A 486 7.71 13.97 10.42
CA TRP A 486 8.29 15.31 10.25
C TRP A 486 8.62 16.02 11.57
N LYS A 487 7.81 15.81 12.61
CA LYS A 487 8.02 16.39 13.95
C LYS A 487 9.30 15.88 14.62
N GLU A 488 9.80 14.72 14.22
CA GLU A 488 11.02 14.15 14.81
C GLU A 488 12.29 14.84 14.31
N LEU A 489 12.19 15.64 13.24
CA LEU A 489 13.31 16.47 12.80
C LEU A 489 13.64 17.58 13.82
N ASP A 490 12.73 17.88 14.74
CA ASP A 490 12.91 18.92 15.77
C ASP A 490 13.54 18.38 17.07
N ASP A 491 13.88 17.09 17.10
CA ASP A 491 14.60 16.49 18.23
C ASP A 491 16.09 16.90 18.19
N PRO A 492 16.59 17.61 19.22
CA PRO A 492 17.98 18.09 19.25
C PRO A 492 19.01 16.95 19.35
N GLU A 493 18.60 15.74 19.74
CA GLU A 493 19.47 14.56 19.79
C GLU A 493 19.41 13.73 18.51
N LEU A 494 18.64 14.16 17.49
CA LEU A 494 18.56 13.45 16.23
C LEU A 494 19.92 13.46 15.52
N THR A 495 20.37 12.26 15.13
CA THR A 495 21.50 12.08 14.23
C THR A 495 21.14 11.09 13.14
N SER A 496 21.81 11.16 11.98
CA SER A 496 21.55 10.25 10.85
C SER A 496 21.75 8.76 11.20
N ALA A 497 22.49 8.44 12.26
CA ALA A 497 22.80 7.09 12.70
C ALA A 497 22.28 6.78 14.12
N ARG A 498 21.26 7.53 14.59
CA ARG A 498 20.73 7.43 15.96
C ARG A 498 20.28 6.03 16.35
N TRP A 499 19.59 5.32 15.45
CA TRP A 499 19.01 4.02 15.73
C TRP A 499 19.81 2.89 15.09
N THR A 500 19.99 1.83 15.85
CA THR A 500 20.67 0.60 15.45
C THR A 500 19.69 -0.57 15.37
N ILE A 501 20.18 -1.73 14.92
CA ILE A 501 19.39 -2.98 14.93
C ILE A 501 18.82 -3.35 16.31
N ARG A 502 19.37 -2.78 17.41
CA ARG A 502 18.93 -3.06 18.78
C ARG A 502 17.78 -2.15 19.21
N ASP A 503 17.71 -0.94 18.66
CA ASP A 503 16.77 0.08 19.08
C ASP A 503 15.47 0.00 18.26
N VAL A 504 15.60 -0.32 16.97
CA VAL A 504 14.49 -0.29 16.02
C VAL A 504 13.32 -1.21 16.41
N PRO A 505 13.51 -2.46 16.87
CA PRO A 505 12.38 -3.29 17.29
C PRO A 505 11.54 -2.67 18.42
N GLY A 506 12.21 -2.08 19.43
CA GLY A 506 11.52 -1.40 20.53
C GLY A 506 10.81 -0.13 20.05
N ARG A 507 11.46 0.65 19.17
CA ARG A 507 10.85 1.83 18.56
C ARG A 507 9.60 1.49 17.75
N LEU A 508 9.63 0.44 16.92
CA LEU A 508 8.48 -0.01 16.15
C LEU A 508 7.33 -0.45 17.06
N ALA A 509 7.63 -1.16 18.16
CA ALA A 509 6.61 -1.55 19.13
C ALA A 509 5.96 -0.35 19.84
N GLU A 510 6.74 0.71 20.13
CA GLU A 510 6.24 1.92 20.79
C GLU A 510 5.46 2.85 19.83
N ARG A 511 5.96 3.02 18.60
CA ARG A 511 5.54 4.11 17.70
C ARG A 511 4.89 3.65 16.40
N GLY A 512 4.96 2.35 16.08
CA GLY A 512 4.63 1.86 14.76
C GLY A 512 5.61 2.36 13.69
N ASP A 513 5.19 2.23 12.43
CA ASP A 513 5.96 2.65 11.26
C ASP A 513 5.49 4.02 10.75
N PRO A 514 6.32 5.09 10.86
CA PRO A 514 5.95 6.43 10.36
C PRO A 514 5.67 6.51 8.86
N PHE A 515 6.18 5.57 8.05
CA PHE A 515 5.90 5.51 6.62
C PHE A 515 4.62 4.72 6.29
N ALA A 516 3.96 4.05 7.26
CA ALA A 516 2.78 3.23 6.99
C ALA A 516 1.68 4.01 6.27
N GLY A 517 1.44 5.26 6.68
CA GLY A 517 0.46 6.16 6.04
C GLY A 517 0.84 6.66 4.63
N LEU A 518 2.00 6.26 4.09
CA LEU A 518 2.37 6.48 2.68
C LEU A 518 2.04 5.26 1.81
N LEU A 519 1.82 4.10 2.40
CA LEU A 519 1.56 2.86 1.66
C LEU A 519 0.18 2.94 1.00
N GLY A 520 0.14 2.72 -0.31
CA GLY A 520 -1.10 2.77 -1.10
C GLY A 520 -1.61 4.19 -1.38
N VAL A 521 -0.91 5.23 -0.95
CA VAL A 521 -1.24 6.61 -1.32
C VAL A 521 -0.87 6.83 -2.78
N GLU A 522 -1.84 7.24 -3.59
CA GLU A 522 -1.65 7.56 -4.99
C GLU A 522 -1.66 9.08 -5.18
N GLN A 523 -0.56 9.63 -5.70
CA GLN A 523 -0.40 11.06 -5.95
C GLN A 523 0.12 11.28 -7.37
N GLU A 524 -0.45 12.27 -8.04
CA GLU A 524 0.04 12.75 -9.33
C GLU A 524 1.04 13.88 -9.08
N LEU A 525 2.17 13.86 -9.79
CA LEU A 525 3.14 14.93 -9.70
C LEU A 525 2.60 16.17 -10.42
N PRO A 526 2.54 17.35 -9.77
CA PRO A 526 2.02 18.55 -10.42
C PRO A 526 2.79 18.87 -11.71
N GLY A 527 2.04 19.06 -12.80
CA GLY A 527 2.58 19.39 -14.12
C GLY A 527 2.91 18.19 -15.01
N TRP A 528 2.52 16.97 -14.64
CA TRP A 528 2.77 15.74 -15.41
C TRP A 528 1.58 14.80 -15.44
#